data_AF-A0A533RPE0-F1
#
_entry.id   AF-A0A533RPE0-F1
#
_cell.length_a   1.000
_cell.length_b   1.000
_cell.length_c   1.000
_cell.angle_alpha   90.00
_cell.angle_beta   90.00
_cell.angle_gamma   90.00
#
_symmetry.space_group_name_H-M   'P 1'
#
loop_
_entity.id
_entity.type
_entity.pdbx_description
1 polymer ?
#
loop_
_entity_poly.entity_id
_entity_poly.type
_entity_poly.pdbx_seq_one_letter_code
_entity_poly.pdbx_strand_id
1 'polypeptide(L)' 'MERKRFDFICMESEEGRDALVVHGREHGLVDHCAGEHLLVRTSSGESRCWDFRDCEEITRGKEEFPWR' A
#
# COMPACT_ATOMS: atom_id res chain seq x y z
N MET A 1 2.07 -9.28 0.75
CA MET A 1 0.85 -8.97 -0.02
C MET A 1 0.89 -9.66 -1.38
N GLU A 2 -0.26 -9.95 -2.02
CA GLU A 2 -0.30 -10.65 -3.31
C GLU A 2 0.06 -9.75 -4.49
N ARG A 3 0.70 -10.31 -5.53
CA ARG A 3 1.15 -9.54 -6.72
C ARG A 3 0.00 -8.83 -7.44
N LYS A 4 -1.19 -9.43 -7.53
CA LYS A 4 -2.37 -8.76 -8.14
C LYS A 4 -2.78 -7.51 -7.38
N ARG A 5 -2.68 -7.53 -6.05
CA ARG A 5 -2.96 -6.36 -5.22
C ARG A 5 -1.89 -5.30 -5.43
N PHE A 6 -0.64 -5.71 -5.64
CA PHE A 6 0.47 -4.79 -5.85
C PHE A 6 0.26 -4.01 -7.13
N ASP A 7 -0.03 -4.71 -8.22
CA ASP A 7 -0.36 -4.10 -9.52
C ASP A 7 -1.51 -3.09 -9.40
N PHE A 8 -2.54 -3.45 -8.63
CA PHE A 8 -3.69 -2.59 -8.37
C PHE A 8 -3.31 -1.32 -7.59
N ILE A 9 -2.56 -1.45 -6.49
CA ILE A 9 -2.07 -0.31 -5.71
C ILE A 9 -1.21 0.61 -6.59
N CYS A 10 -0.34 0.05 -7.42
CA CYS A 10 0.53 0.84 -8.27
C CYS A 10 -0.28 1.67 -9.27
N MET A 11 -1.27 1.05 -9.93
CA MET A 11 -2.21 1.79 -10.77
C MET A 11 -2.96 2.87 -9.98
N GLU A 12 -3.49 2.55 -8.80
CA GLU A 12 -4.22 3.53 -7.98
C GLU A 12 -3.33 4.71 -7.55
N SER A 13 -2.07 4.44 -7.19
CA SER A 13 -1.07 5.44 -6.84
C SER A 13 -0.74 6.35 -8.02
N GLU A 14 -0.61 5.79 -9.23
CA GLU A 14 -0.43 6.54 -10.47
C GLU A 14 -1.66 7.39 -10.83
N GLU A 15 -2.87 6.92 -10.49
CA GLU A 15 -4.12 7.67 -10.59
C GLU A 15 -4.26 8.76 -9.49
N GLY A 16 -3.29 8.86 -8.56
CA GLY A 16 -3.28 9.84 -7.48
C GLY A 16 -4.13 9.45 -6.28
N ARG A 17 -4.41 8.16 -6.09
CA ARG A 17 -5.06 7.65 -4.87
C ARG A 17 -4.00 7.20 -3.87
N ASP A 18 -4.13 7.69 -2.65
CA ASP A 18 -3.26 7.29 -1.54
C ASP A 18 -3.61 5.88 -1.05
N ALA A 19 -2.66 4.95 -1.16
CA ALA A 19 -2.76 3.61 -0.58
C ALA A 19 -1.90 3.50 0.68
N LEU A 20 -2.44 2.94 1.77
CA LEU A 20 -1.70 2.75 3.01
C LEU A 20 -1.24 1.29 3.12
N VAL A 21 0.05 1.08 3.33
CA VAL A 21 0.64 -0.25 3.52
C VAL A 21 1.39 -0.34 4.85
N VAL A 22 1.49 -1.54 5.37
CA VAL A 22 2.17 -1.90 6.61
C VAL A 22 3.31 -2.83 6.29
N HIS A 23 4.45 -2.60 6.91
CA HIS A 23 5.60 -3.47 6.85
C HIS A 23 6.08 -3.74 8.28
N GLY A 24 5.81 -4.95 8.78
CA GLY A 24 6.10 -5.34 10.16
C GLY A 24 5.32 -4.53 11.21
N ARG A 25 5.94 -3.48 11.77
CA ARG A 25 5.32 -2.56 12.76
C ARG A 25 5.23 -1.12 12.26
N GLU A 26 5.75 -0.84 11.07
CA GLU A 26 5.71 0.49 10.46
C GLU A 26 4.61 0.56 9.41
N HIS A 27 3.99 1.72 9.26
CA HIS A 27 3.02 1.98 8.20
C HIS A 27 3.48 3.20 7.39
N GLY A 28 3.15 3.17 6.11
CA GLY A 28 3.53 4.21 5.15
C GLY A 28 2.51 4.33 4.05
N LEU A 29 2.37 5.54 3.52
CA LEU A 29 1.58 5.84 2.35
C LEU A 29 2.39 5.55 1.10
N VAL A 30 1.85 4.77 0.18
CA VAL A 30 2.47 4.50 -1.12
C VAL A 30 2.48 5.80 -1.92
N ASP A 31 3.67 6.20 -2.33
CA ASP A 31 3.91 7.38 -3.18
C ASP A 31 4.06 6.94 -4.63
N HIS A 32 4.83 5.87 -4.88
CA HIS A 32 4.95 5.24 -6.19
C HIS A 32 5.45 3.79 -6.08
N CYS A 33 5.37 3.04 -7.17
CA CYS A 33 5.91 1.69 -7.26
C CYS A 33 7.12 1.62 -8.17
N ALA A 34 8.10 0.78 -7.82
CA ALA A 34 9.27 0.51 -8.65
C ALA A 34 9.54 -1.00 -8.75
N GLY A 35 9.13 -1.60 -9.86
CA GLY A 35 9.32 -3.03 -10.11
C GLY A 35 8.53 -3.90 -9.14
N GLU A 36 9.21 -4.53 -8.18
CA GLU A 36 8.62 -5.34 -7.11
C GLU A 36 8.70 -4.68 -5.72
N HIS A 37 8.91 -3.36 -5.68
CA HIS A 37 8.98 -2.63 -4.42
C HIS A 37 8.00 -1.45 -4.41
N LEU A 38 7.50 -1.17 -3.21
CA LEU A 38 6.64 -0.03 -2.89
C LEU A 38 7.51 1.07 -2.29
N LEU A 39 7.51 2.24 -2.93
CA LEU A 39 8.08 3.45 -2.35
C LEU A 39 7.00 4.13 -1.54
N VAL A 40 7.21 4.13 -0.23
CA VAL A 40 6.27 4.65 0.75
C VAL A 40 6.85 5.85 1.47
N ARG A 41 5.99 6.78 1.87
CA ARG A 41 6.31 7.84 2.82
C ARG A 41 5.77 7.47 4.19
N THR A 42 6.65 7.34 5.17
CA THR A 42 6.28 7.06 6.56
C THR A 42 5.67 8.29 7.21
N SER A 43 4.98 8.10 8.33
CA SER A 43 4.43 9.21 9.14
C SER A 43 5.49 10.16 9.68
N SER A 44 6.75 9.71 9.77
CA SER A 44 7.90 10.54 10.12
C SER A 44 8.40 11.42 8.97
N GLY A 45 7.82 11.29 7.77
CA GLY A 45 8.23 12.02 6.56
C GLY A 45 9.40 11.39 5.82
N GLU A 46 9.87 10.21 6.25
CA GLU A 46 10.93 9.49 5.56
C GLU A 46 10.37 8.70 4.37
N SER A 47 11.10 8.68 3.26
CA SER A 47 10.82 7.78 2.15
C SER A 47 11.51 6.45 2.39
N ARG A 48 10.74 5.36 2.41
CA ARG A 48 11.21 3.99 2.54
C ARG A 48 10.82 3.19 1.30
N CYS A 49 11.61 2.18 0.99
CA CYS A 49 11.35 1.22 -0.07
C CYS A 49 11.09 -0.13 0.59
N TRP A 50 9.91 -0.71 0.38
CA TRP A 50 9.52 -1.99 0.97
C TRP A 50 9.16 -3.00 -0.11
N ASP A 51 9.53 -4.26 0.11
CA ASP A 51 9.10 -5.37 -0.75
C ASP A 51 7.61 -5.61 -0.60
N PHE A 52 6.87 -5.63 -1.71
CA PHE A 52 5.41 -5.89 -1.66
C PHE A 52 5.07 -7.25 -1.03
N ARG A 53 6.02 -8.20 -1.07
CA ARG A 53 5.85 -9.54 -0.51
C ARG A 53 5.80 -9.50 1.02
N ASP A 54 6.59 -8.64 1.63
CA ASP A 54 6.71 -8.48 3.08
C ASP A 54 5.74 -7.43 3.64
N CYS A 55 5.10 -6.65 2.77
CA CYS A 55 4.06 -5.70 3.14
C CYS A 55 2.66 -6.33 3.26
N GLU A 56 1.82 -5.73 4.08
CA GLU A 56 0.37 -5.95 4.15
C GLU A 56 -0.35 -4.65 3.76
N GLU A 57 -1.42 -4.75 2.99
CA GLU A 57 -2.20 -3.57 2.62
C GLU A 57 -3.22 -3.26 3.71
N ILE A 58 -3.18 -2.04 4.28
CA ILE A 58 -4.32 -1.52 5.03
C ILE A 58 -5.29 -0.99 3.98
N THR A 59 -5.99 -1.93 3.36
CA THR A 59 -7.16 -1.59 2.57
C THR A 59 -8.09 -0.86 3.54
N ARG A 60 -8.41 0.40 3.25
CA ARG A 60 -9.55 1.07 3.90
C ARG A 60 -10.76 0.24 3.48
N GLY A 61 -11.10 -0.75 4.29
CA GLY A 61 -12.24 -1.62 4.05
C GLY A 61 -13.45 -0.74 3.90
N LYS A 62 -13.89 -0.54 2.66
CA LYS A 62 -15.30 -0.31 2.42
C LYS A 62 -15.99 -1.55 2.94
N GLU A 63 -16.66 -1.34 4.06
CA GLU A 63 -17.92 -1.98 4.40
C GLU A 63 -17.95 -3.48 4.13
N GLU A 64 -17.66 -4.23 5.19
CA GLU A 64 -18.58 -5.29 5.58
C GLU A 64 -19.99 -4.64 5.60
N PHE A 65 -20.71 -4.64 4.48
CA PHE A 65 -22.15 -4.41 4.50
C PHE A 65 -22.75 -5.72 4.96
N PRO A 66 -23.24 -5.86 6.21
CA PRO A 66 -24.11 -6.96 6.53
C PRO A 66 -25.47 -6.65 5.89
N TRP A 67 -25.64 -6.94 4.60
CA TRP A 67 -26.99 -7.08 4.06
C TRP A 67 -27.56 -8.38 4.61
N ARG A 68 -28.22 -8.30 5.78
CA ARG A 68 -29.22 -9.27 6.22
C ARG A 68 -30.29 -8.60 7.08
#